data_AF-A0A552V653-F1
#
_entry.id   AF-A0A552V653-F1
#
_cell.length_a   1.000
_cell.length_b   1.000
_cell.length_c   1.000
_cell.angle_alpha   90.00
_cell.angle_beta   90.00
_cell.angle_gamma   90.00
#
_symmetry.space_group_name_H-M   'P 1'
#
loop_
_entity.id
_entity.type
_entity.pdbx_description
1 polymer ?
#
loop_
_entity_poly.entity_id
_entity_poly.type
_entity_poly.pdbx_seq_one_letter_code
_entity_poly.pdbx_strand_id
1 'polypeptide(L)'
;MKNSVILLLVIVLGISASAQQTPDFKKMRYDDVFYLEPDSTRNTYNKIKYIPLGQDSAYYASVGGDIRYQYIVTKNNKWGDESDTADGYLLSRYLFHTDIHLDRFRVFAQFQSSLANSLPDPSPVDENTADIHQVFADVNLLGKQKTKLTVRVGRQEMLYGSQRLIGVREGPNSRLAFDGAKVFLNKDNFKSDVFYTHPVANVPGAFNDKFNENAKLWGSYNVFNDVPFIQNVDLYYLGLWKRNSDFDGTEGRELRHSIGTRIWKNKGSWNYDFEAVFQFGKHAGTSLRAYTLSSNSSYTFQDVKLQPTLGLKTELISGDKHADDNRIQTFNPLYPRGAYFGLVALIGPSNLYDIHPSLDLALTKNLNFGIDYDMFWRWSINDGLYAPNMQLLYSGQGTNKSFIGTQLGSNIEYDPNPYLSFVLEGSWFDAGAFLKEAGTGKDYLYAAFTAQLKF
;
A
#
# COMPACT_ATOMS: atom_id res chain seq x y z
N MET A 1 -27.61 2.84 11.60
CA MET A 1 -26.49 2.54 12.52
C MET A 1 -26.74 1.31 13.39
N LYS A 2 -27.85 1.21 14.16
CA LYS A 2 -28.13 0.02 15.01
C LYS A 2 -28.19 -1.32 14.25
N ASN A 3 -28.73 -1.35 13.03
CA ASN A 3 -28.90 -2.61 12.29
C ASN A 3 -27.58 -3.15 11.71
N SER A 4 -26.60 -2.30 11.40
CA SER A 4 -25.30 -2.72 10.85
C SER A 4 -24.39 -3.32 11.93
N VAL A 5 -24.48 -2.80 13.16
CA VAL A 5 -23.72 -3.29 14.32
C VAL A 5 -24.24 -4.66 14.81
N ILE A 6 -25.54 -4.91 14.67
CA ILE A 6 -26.16 -6.20 15.03
C ILE A 6 -25.80 -7.30 14.02
N LEU A 7 -25.63 -6.97 12.73
CA LEU A 7 -25.22 -7.94 11.71
C LEU A 7 -23.77 -8.44 11.95
N LEU A 8 -22.89 -7.57 12.45
CA LEU A 8 -21.51 -7.93 12.81
C LEU A 8 -21.48 -8.94 13.96
N LEU A 9 -22.34 -8.77 14.96
CA LEU A 9 -22.41 -9.63 16.15
C LEU A 9 -22.95 -11.04 15.87
N VAL A 10 -23.82 -11.20 14.87
CA VAL A 10 -24.39 -12.51 14.50
C VAL A 10 -23.41 -13.34 13.65
N ILE A 11 -22.54 -12.72 12.86
CA ILE A 11 -21.51 -13.44 12.08
C ILE A 11 -20.34 -13.88 12.97
N VAL A 12 -19.99 -13.09 14.01
CA VAL A 12 -18.89 -13.37 14.95
C VAL A 12 -19.14 -14.64 15.79
N LEU A 13 -20.39 -15.04 16.01
CA LEU A 13 -20.73 -16.23 16.83
C LEU A 13 -20.68 -17.57 16.08
N GLY A 14 -20.48 -17.57 14.76
CA GLY A 14 -20.53 -18.79 13.93
C GLY A 14 -19.19 -19.51 13.71
N ILE A 15 -18.06 -18.92 14.09
CA ILE A 15 -16.73 -19.43 13.73
C ILE A 15 -15.95 -19.80 14.99
N SER A 16 -16.47 -20.78 15.72
CA SER A 16 -15.71 -21.43 16.80
C SER A 16 -15.12 -22.75 16.33
N ALA A 17 -13.80 -22.86 16.54
CA ALA A 17 -13.03 -24.08 16.70
C ALA A 17 -13.10 -25.14 15.59
N SER A 18 -12.08 -25.13 14.73
CA SER A 18 -11.48 -26.37 14.23
C SER A 18 -9.99 -26.15 14.04
N ALA A 19 -9.19 -26.95 14.74
CA ALA A 19 -7.73 -26.91 14.74
C ALA A 19 -7.13 -27.57 13.46
N GLN A 20 -7.71 -27.30 12.30
CA GLN A 20 -7.26 -27.87 11.04
C GLN A 20 -7.02 -26.73 10.05
N GLN A 21 -5.73 -26.40 9.92
CA GLN A 21 -5.11 -25.49 8.95
C GLN A 21 -5.70 -24.06 8.91
N THR A 22 -4.93 -23.15 9.49
CA THR A 22 -5.17 -21.70 9.44
C THR A 22 -4.99 -21.18 8.01
N PRO A 23 -5.97 -20.46 7.43
CA PRO A 23 -5.78 -19.82 6.14
C PRO A 23 -4.70 -18.73 6.21
N ASP A 24 -4.01 -18.53 5.09
CA ASP A 24 -2.94 -17.53 4.94
C ASP A 24 -3.34 -16.52 3.87
N PHE A 25 -4.02 -15.46 4.31
CA PHE A 25 -4.49 -14.38 3.45
C PHE A 25 -3.33 -13.45 3.05
N LYS A 26 -3.00 -13.41 1.75
CA LYS A 26 -1.93 -12.57 1.19
C LYS A 26 -2.47 -11.22 0.76
N LYS A 27 -1.63 -10.16 0.79
CA LYS A 27 -2.06 -8.80 0.39
C LYS A 27 -2.73 -8.77 -0.98
N MET A 28 -2.19 -9.53 -1.93
CA MET A 28 -2.85 -9.79 -3.21
C MET A 28 -3.70 -11.04 -3.04
N ARG A 29 -5.03 -10.90 -3.08
CA ARG A 29 -5.99 -12.00 -2.85
C ARG A 29 -5.82 -13.17 -3.82
N TYR A 30 -5.34 -12.89 -5.03
CA TYR A 30 -5.00 -13.92 -6.00
C TYR A 30 -3.74 -14.74 -5.62
N ASP A 31 -3.05 -14.44 -4.53
CA ASP A 31 -1.93 -15.24 -3.99
C ASP A 31 -2.29 -15.93 -2.68
N ASP A 32 -3.55 -15.84 -2.21
CA ASP A 32 -4.01 -16.51 -1.00
C ASP A 32 -3.70 -18.03 -1.07
N VAL A 33 -3.13 -18.57 0.01
CA VAL A 33 -2.77 -19.99 0.09
C VAL A 33 -3.81 -20.70 0.94
N PHE A 34 -4.44 -21.71 0.33
CA PHE A 34 -5.41 -22.57 0.98
C PHE A 34 -5.15 -24.03 0.56
N TYR A 35 -5.48 -24.95 1.45
CA TYR A 35 -5.22 -26.37 1.23
C TYR A 35 -6.30 -26.98 0.33
N LEU A 36 -5.85 -27.69 -0.71
CA LEU A 36 -6.72 -28.15 -1.79
C LEU A 36 -7.14 -29.62 -1.67
N GLU A 37 -6.74 -30.37 -0.63
CA GLU A 37 -7.02 -31.81 -0.65
C GLU A 37 -8.52 -32.11 -0.58
N PRO A 38 -9.03 -33.01 -1.44
CA PRO A 38 -10.41 -33.46 -1.43
C PRO A 38 -10.65 -34.33 -0.19
N ASP A 39 -10.83 -33.68 0.95
CA ASP A 39 -11.23 -34.30 2.20
C ASP A 39 -12.77 -34.26 2.33
N SER A 40 -13.38 -35.38 2.72
CA SER A 40 -14.82 -35.48 2.99
C SER A 40 -15.27 -34.67 4.20
N THR A 41 -14.34 -34.19 5.03
CA THR A 41 -14.58 -33.40 6.26
C THR A 41 -14.52 -31.88 6.05
N ARG A 42 -14.46 -31.41 4.79
CA ARG A 42 -14.38 -29.97 4.48
C ARG A 42 -15.51 -29.14 5.09
N ASN A 43 -15.12 -28.12 5.85
CA ASN A 43 -16.04 -27.08 6.32
C ASN A 43 -16.50 -26.16 5.17
N THR A 44 -17.44 -25.24 5.44
CA THR A 44 -17.99 -24.32 4.44
C THR A 44 -16.92 -23.46 3.76
N TYR A 45 -15.90 -22.99 4.50
CA TYR A 45 -14.79 -22.21 3.95
C TYR A 45 -13.96 -23.03 2.94
N ASN A 46 -13.59 -24.26 3.29
CA ASN A 46 -12.82 -25.14 2.42
C ASN A 46 -13.58 -25.46 1.12
N LYS A 47 -14.91 -25.55 1.18
CA LYS A 47 -15.77 -25.81 0.01
C LYS A 47 -15.79 -24.64 -0.97
N ILE A 48 -15.80 -23.40 -0.49
CA ILE A 48 -15.78 -22.22 -1.38
C ILE A 48 -14.38 -21.92 -1.91
N LYS A 49 -13.34 -22.28 -1.15
CA LYS A 49 -11.94 -22.15 -1.58
C LYS A 49 -11.53 -23.19 -2.62
N TYR A 50 -12.12 -24.37 -2.61
CA TYR A 50 -11.90 -25.34 -3.68
C TYR A 50 -13.21 -25.97 -4.13
N ILE A 51 -13.64 -25.53 -5.31
CA ILE A 51 -14.78 -26.05 -6.06
C ILE A 51 -14.21 -26.84 -7.24
N PRO A 52 -14.20 -28.19 -7.21
CA PRO A 52 -13.67 -28.98 -8.33
C PRO A 52 -14.51 -28.74 -9.59
N LEU A 53 -13.84 -28.49 -10.72
CA LEU A 53 -14.49 -28.31 -12.03
C LEU A 53 -14.39 -29.56 -12.90
N GLY A 54 -13.66 -30.57 -12.44
CA GLY A 54 -13.47 -31.86 -13.11
C GLY A 54 -12.85 -32.88 -12.16
N GLN A 55 -12.44 -34.04 -12.70
CA GLN A 55 -11.78 -35.08 -11.92
C GLN A 55 -10.30 -34.78 -11.64
N ASP A 56 -9.64 -34.01 -12.51
CA ASP A 56 -8.26 -33.59 -12.35
C ASP A 56 -8.19 -32.38 -11.40
N SER A 57 -7.33 -32.46 -10.38
CA SER A 57 -7.13 -31.41 -9.38
C SER A 57 -6.52 -30.12 -9.94
N ALA A 58 -6.05 -30.14 -11.19
CA ALA A 58 -5.64 -28.96 -11.93
C ALA A 58 -6.83 -28.06 -12.37
N TYR A 59 -8.07 -28.54 -12.23
CA TYR A 59 -9.29 -27.85 -12.64
C TYR A 59 -10.17 -27.54 -11.43
N TYR A 60 -10.11 -26.30 -10.96
CA TYR A 60 -10.87 -25.87 -9.79
C TYR A 60 -11.21 -24.38 -9.85
N ALA A 61 -12.25 -23.99 -9.11
CA ALA A 61 -12.55 -22.61 -8.81
C ALA A 61 -12.39 -22.34 -7.31
N SER A 62 -12.09 -21.09 -6.97
CA SER A 62 -12.03 -20.57 -5.61
C SER A 62 -12.79 -19.26 -5.53
N VAL A 63 -13.51 -19.06 -4.43
CA VAL A 63 -14.23 -17.83 -4.12
C VAL A 63 -13.73 -17.28 -2.79
N GLY A 64 -13.69 -15.96 -2.66
CA GLY A 64 -13.29 -15.32 -1.43
C GLY A 64 -13.65 -13.86 -1.35
N GLY A 65 -13.31 -13.25 -0.23
CA GLY A 65 -13.58 -11.83 -0.03
C GLY A 65 -12.79 -11.19 1.10
N ASP A 66 -12.87 -9.87 1.14
CA ASP A 66 -12.31 -8.99 2.16
C ASP A 66 -13.33 -7.87 2.42
N ILE A 67 -13.86 -7.83 3.64
CA ILE A 67 -14.79 -6.81 4.09
C ILE A 67 -14.08 -6.00 5.16
N ARG A 68 -13.97 -4.69 4.97
CA ARG A 68 -13.36 -3.77 5.93
C ARG A 68 -14.33 -2.65 6.27
N TYR A 69 -14.49 -2.39 7.55
CA TYR A 69 -15.13 -1.20 8.09
C TYR A 69 -14.07 -0.40 8.84
N GLN A 70 -13.97 0.89 8.58
CA GLN A 70 -13.05 1.79 9.25
C GLN A 70 -13.77 3.07 9.62
N TYR A 71 -14.00 3.26 10.92
CA TYR A 71 -14.57 4.50 11.44
C TYR A 71 -13.44 5.44 11.82
N ILE A 72 -13.46 6.66 11.28
CA ILE A 72 -12.38 7.64 11.42
C ILE A 72 -12.93 8.92 12.06
N VAL A 73 -12.19 9.43 13.02
CA VAL A 73 -12.39 10.75 13.60
C VAL A 73 -11.12 11.56 13.38
N THR A 74 -11.27 12.76 12.82
CA THR A 74 -10.18 13.70 12.66
C THR A 74 -10.50 15.03 13.30
N LYS A 75 -9.46 15.80 13.63
CA LYS A 75 -9.58 17.19 14.06
C LYS A 75 -8.49 18.01 13.41
N ASN A 76 -8.86 19.20 12.95
CA ASN A 76 -8.06 20.12 12.17
C ASN A 76 -7.52 19.49 10.87
N ASN A 77 -8.39 18.89 10.05
CA ASN A 77 -8.04 18.38 8.71
C ASN A 77 -7.17 19.38 7.94
N LYS A 78 -6.12 18.87 7.25
CA LYS A 78 -5.05 19.67 6.63
C LYS A 78 -4.52 20.76 7.56
N TRP A 79 -4.16 20.39 8.78
CA TRP A 79 -3.65 21.30 9.82
C TRP A 79 -4.54 22.53 10.05
N GLY A 80 -5.86 22.37 9.85
CA GLY A 80 -6.87 23.39 10.08
C GLY A 80 -7.31 24.19 8.86
N ASP A 81 -6.77 23.89 7.67
CA ASP A 81 -7.16 24.56 6.42
C ASP A 81 -8.46 23.99 5.83
N GLU A 82 -8.88 22.81 6.26
CA GLU A 82 -10.17 22.20 5.89
C GLU A 82 -11.09 22.05 7.10
N SER A 83 -12.39 22.06 6.84
CA SER A 83 -13.40 21.82 7.86
C SER A 83 -13.39 20.36 8.31
N ASP A 84 -13.53 20.13 9.61
CA ASP A 84 -13.70 18.80 10.17
C ASP A 84 -15.13 18.26 9.97
N THR A 85 -15.25 16.94 9.91
CA THR A 85 -16.54 16.27 10.07
C THR A 85 -16.95 16.28 11.54
N ALA A 86 -18.15 16.76 11.86
CA ALA A 86 -18.60 16.95 13.25
C ALA A 86 -18.55 15.66 14.11
N ASP A 87 -18.92 14.51 13.52
CA ASP A 87 -19.05 13.23 14.21
C ASP A 87 -18.18 12.12 13.57
N GLY A 88 -17.12 12.46 12.83
CA GLY A 88 -16.33 11.50 12.06
C GLY A 88 -17.06 10.90 10.85
N TYR A 89 -16.44 9.91 10.20
CA TYR A 89 -16.95 9.25 9.00
C TYR A 89 -16.63 7.76 8.97
N LEU A 90 -17.38 6.99 8.17
CA LEU A 90 -17.20 5.54 8.03
C LEU A 90 -16.82 5.18 6.59
N LEU A 91 -15.65 4.58 6.45
CA LEU A 91 -15.21 3.93 5.22
C LEU A 91 -15.61 2.45 5.25
N SER A 92 -16.29 1.99 4.21
CA SER A 92 -16.60 0.57 4.02
C SER A 92 -15.99 0.07 2.72
N ARG A 93 -15.31 -1.07 2.75
CA ARG A 93 -14.71 -1.73 1.58
C ARG A 93 -15.19 -3.17 1.50
N TYR A 94 -15.64 -3.57 0.32
CA TYR A 94 -16.03 -4.93 0.00
C TYR A 94 -15.25 -5.38 -1.21
N LEU A 95 -14.44 -6.44 -1.07
CA LEU A 95 -13.80 -7.14 -2.17
C LEU A 95 -14.39 -8.54 -2.25
N PHE A 96 -14.89 -8.92 -3.42
CA PHE A 96 -15.36 -10.27 -3.68
C PHE A 96 -14.70 -10.78 -4.94
N HIS A 97 -14.13 -11.99 -4.90
CA HIS A 97 -13.39 -12.52 -6.03
C HIS A 97 -13.74 -13.97 -6.35
N THR A 98 -13.49 -14.32 -7.61
CA THR A 98 -13.52 -15.68 -8.12
C THR A 98 -12.22 -15.94 -8.88
N ASP A 99 -11.64 -17.12 -8.66
CA ASP A 99 -10.37 -17.53 -9.21
C ASP A 99 -10.50 -18.94 -9.82
N ILE A 100 -10.37 -19.03 -11.14
CA ILE A 100 -10.61 -20.24 -11.90
C ILE A 100 -9.28 -20.74 -12.47
N HIS A 101 -8.93 -21.98 -12.16
CA HIS A 101 -7.73 -22.66 -12.63
C HIS A 101 -8.12 -23.79 -13.58
N LEU A 102 -7.47 -23.84 -14.74
CA LEU A 102 -7.68 -24.79 -15.84
C LEU A 102 -6.30 -25.28 -16.33
N ASP A 103 -5.60 -26.03 -15.48
CA ASP A 103 -4.21 -26.48 -15.67
C ASP A 103 -3.21 -25.33 -15.87
N ARG A 104 -2.89 -24.98 -17.12
CA ARG A 104 -1.94 -23.90 -17.45
C ARG A 104 -2.60 -22.53 -17.54
N PHE A 105 -3.92 -22.49 -17.60
CA PHE A 105 -4.70 -21.26 -17.69
C PHE A 105 -5.30 -20.92 -16.34
N ARG A 106 -5.32 -19.63 -16.02
CA ARG A 106 -6.04 -19.13 -14.85
C ARG A 106 -6.77 -17.85 -15.22
N VAL A 107 -7.98 -17.67 -14.70
CA VAL A 107 -8.76 -16.44 -14.81
C VAL A 107 -9.15 -15.98 -13.42
N PHE A 108 -8.84 -14.72 -13.10
CA PHE A 108 -9.21 -14.11 -11.84
C PHE A 108 -10.10 -12.90 -12.09
N ALA A 109 -11.17 -12.77 -11.32
CA ALA A 109 -12.05 -11.61 -11.32
C ALA A 109 -12.32 -11.15 -9.89
N GLN A 110 -12.29 -9.84 -9.65
CA GLN A 110 -12.60 -9.24 -8.36
C GLN A 110 -13.47 -8.00 -8.54
N PHE A 111 -14.58 -8.00 -7.83
CA PHE A 111 -15.46 -6.87 -7.63
C PHE A 111 -14.99 -6.07 -6.41
N GLN A 112 -15.05 -4.75 -6.48
CA GLN A 112 -14.82 -3.83 -5.36
C GLN A 112 -16.00 -2.88 -5.19
N SER A 113 -16.36 -2.62 -3.94
CA SER A 113 -17.20 -1.50 -3.53
C SER A 113 -16.52 -0.77 -2.38
N SER A 114 -16.27 0.52 -2.55
CA SER A 114 -15.67 1.42 -1.56
C SER A 114 -16.63 2.58 -1.32
N LEU A 115 -17.17 2.68 -0.10
CA LEU A 115 -18.17 3.68 0.31
C LEU A 115 -17.61 4.61 1.39
N ALA A 116 -17.94 5.90 1.31
CA ALA A 116 -17.50 6.91 2.28
C ALA A 116 -18.71 7.59 2.95
N ASN A 117 -19.27 6.95 3.98
CA ASN A 117 -20.44 7.46 4.68
C ASN A 117 -20.09 8.64 5.59
N SER A 118 -20.82 9.75 5.44
CA SER A 118 -20.66 11.00 6.21
C SER A 118 -19.35 11.75 5.97
N LEU A 119 -18.55 11.35 4.98
CA LEU A 119 -17.41 12.13 4.51
C LEU A 119 -17.92 13.14 3.47
N PRO A 120 -17.80 14.47 3.70
CA PRO A 120 -18.12 15.46 2.68
C PRO A 120 -17.14 15.36 1.51
N ASP A 121 -17.66 15.48 0.29
CA ASP A 121 -16.89 15.53 -0.96
C ASP A 121 -15.78 14.45 -1.07
N PRO A 122 -16.14 13.16 -0.96
CA PRO A 122 -15.16 12.08 -0.93
C PRO A 122 -14.35 12.04 -2.23
N SER A 123 -13.03 11.83 -2.09
CA SER A 123 -12.17 11.68 -3.26
C SER A 123 -12.36 10.30 -3.90
N PRO A 124 -11.87 10.07 -5.14
CA PRO A 124 -11.98 8.77 -5.80
C PRO A 124 -11.22 7.62 -5.11
N VAL A 125 -10.35 7.92 -4.13
CA VAL A 125 -9.69 6.90 -3.31
C VAL A 125 -10.48 6.59 -2.02
N ASP A 126 -11.45 7.44 -1.67
CA ASP A 126 -12.35 7.26 -0.54
C ASP A 126 -13.65 6.57 -0.98
N GLU A 127 -14.20 6.98 -2.12
CA GLU A 127 -15.45 6.46 -2.67
C GLU A 127 -15.32 6.05 -4.14
N ASN A 128 -15.65 4.79 -4.39
CA ASN A 128 -15.88 4.19 -5.71
C ASN A 128 -16.91 3.08 -5.50
N THR A 129 -18.18 3.35 -5.84
CA THR A 129 -19.31 2.66 -5.22
C THR A 129 -19.43 1.21 -5.66
N ALA A 130 -19.09 0.89 -6.91
CA ALA A 130 -19.06 -0.48 -7.42
C ALA A 130 -18.27 -0.57 -8.74
N ASP A 131 -17.18 -1.31 -8.79
CA ASP A 131 -16.43 -1.54 -10.03
C ASP A 131 -15.84 -2.95 -10.11
N ILE A 132 -15.48 -3.37 -11.33
CA ILE A 132 -14.68 -4.57 -11.55
C ILE A 132 -13.21 -4.18 -11.40
N HIS A 133 -12.74 -4.28 -10.15
CA HIS A 133 -11.40 -3.87 -9.74
C HIS A 133 -10.28 -4.69 -10.37
N GLN A 134 -10.47 -5.99 -10.55
CA GLN A 134 -9.50 -6.84 -11.25
C GLN A 134 -10.21 -7.81 -12.19
N VAL A 135 -9.66 -7.97 -13.39
CA VAL A 135 -9.97 -9.10 -14.29
C VAL A 135 -8.73 -9.39 -15.11
N PHE A 136 -8.16 -10.57 -14.96
CA PHE A 136 -7.00 -10.96 -15.75
C PHE A 136 -7.01 -12.46 -16.10
N ALA A 137 -6.28 -12.77 -17.16
CA ALA A 137 -5.96 -14.14 -17.56
C ALA A 137 -4.46 -14.39 -17.47
N ASP A 138 -4.10 -15.54 -16.92
CA ASP A 138 -2.74 -16.07 -16.79
C ASP A 138 -2.56 -17.28 -17.72
N VAL A 139 -1.39 -17.37 -18.35
CA VAL A 139 -0.94 -18.56 -19.08
C VAL A 139 0.46 -18.94 -18.62
N ASN A 140 0.60 -20.12 -18.01
CA ASN A 140 1.91 -20.69 -17.67
C ASN A 140 2.51 -21.40 -18.90
N LEU A 141 3.57 -20.81 -19.45
CA LEU A 141 4.25 -21.27 -20.66
C LEU A 141 5.13 -22.51 -20.45
N LEU A 142 5.59 -22.76 -19.22
CA LEU A 142 6.55 -23.84 -18.90
C LEU A 142 5.94 -25.04 -18.14
N GLY A 143 4.66 -24.96 -17.75
CA GLY A 143 3.93 -26.07 -17.11
C GLY A 143 4.35 -26.35 -15.65
N LYS A 144 4.17 -27.61 -15.20
CA LYS A 144 4.45 -28.08 -13.82
C LYS A 144 5.94 -28.39 -13.59
N GLN A 145 6.82 -27.40 -13.78
CA GLN A 145 8.25 -27.51 -13.49
C GLN A 145 8.66 -26.63 -12.29
N LYS A 146 9.89 -26.84 -11.78
CA LYS A 146 10.52 -25.97 -10.76
C LYS A 146 10.62 -24.51 -11.19
N THR A 147 10.55 -24.27 -12.50
CA THR A 147 10.50 -22.94 -13.12
C THR A 147 9.12 -22.69 -13.69
N LYS A 148 8.49 -21.58 -13.30
CA LYS A 148 7.21 -21.12 -13.84
C LYS A 148 7.42 -19.80 -14.59
N LEU A 149 7.02 -19.76 -15.86
CA LEU A 149 7.00 -18.54 -16.66
C LEU A 149 5.54 -18.26 -17.02
N THR A 150 5.00 -17.16 -16.52
CA THR A 150 3.58 -16.83 -16.69
C THR A 150 3.45 -15.52 -17.42
N VAL A 151 2.53 -15.47 -18.38
CA VAL A 151 2.05 -14.23 -19.01
C VAL A 151 0.70 -13.90 -18.41
N ARG A 152 0.53 -12.69 -17.88
CA ARG A 152 -0.74 -12.14 -17.39
C ARG A 152 -1.17 -10.97 -18.25
N VAL A 153 -2.44 -10.96 -18.67
CA VAL A 153 -3.06 -9.84 -19.38
C VAL A 153 -4.38 -9.48 -18.72
N GLY A 154 -4.62 -8.18 -18.53
CA GLY A 154 -5.86 -7.64 -17.97
C GLY A 154 -5.62 -6.62 -16.86
N ARG A 155 -6.71 -6.23 -16.19
CA ARG A 155 -6.73 -5.35 -15.04
C ARG A 155 -6.28 -6.13 -13.80
N GLN A 156 -5.24 -5.66 -13.15
CA GLN A 156 -4.59 -6.38 -12.06
C GLN A 156 -3.98 -5.44 -11.03
N GLU A 157 -3.90 -5.89 -9.79
CA GLU A 157 -3.04 -5.25 -8.80
C GLU A 157 -1.57 -5.59 -9.04
N MET A 158 -0.70 -4.62 -8.74
CA MET A 158 0.75 -4.81 -8.71
C MET A 158 1.29 -4.36 -7.36
N LEU A 159 2.19 -5.16 -6.80
CA LEU A 159 2.81 -4.94 -5.49
C LEU A 159 4.28 -5.33 -5.60
N TYR A 160 5.18 -4.38 -5.36
CA TYR A 160 6.62 -4.62 -5.40
C TYR A 160 7.32 -4.08 -4.14
N GLY A 161 8.35 -4.81 -3.72
CA GLY A 161 9.22 -4.46 -2.59
C GLY A 161 8.46 -4.12 -1.30
N SER A 162 8.86 -3.02 -0.69
CA SER A 162 8.27 -2.41 0.51
C SER A 162 6.96 -1.62 0.22
N GLN A 163 6.50 -1.59 -1.04
CA GLN A 163 5.39 -0.77 -1.56
C GLN A 163 5.62 0.74 -1.52
N ARG A 164 6.88 1.16 -1.50
CA ARG A 164 7.26 2.57 -1.55
C ARG A 164 7.09 3.19 -2.94
N LEU A 165 7.23 2.39 -4.00
CA LEU A 165 7.10 2.86 -5.39
C LEU A 165 5.83 2.34 -6.10
N ILE A 166 5.49 1.07 -5.87
CA ILE A 166 4.30 0.44 -6.45
C ILE A 166 3.62 -0.40 -5.37
N GLY A 167 2.44 0.06 -4.95
CA GLY A 167 1.61 -0.61 -3.96
C GLY A 167 0.13 -0.58 -4.33
N VAL A 168 -0.63 -1.42 -3.64
CA VAL A 168 -2.07 -1.63 -3.87
C VAL A 168 -2.96 -0.62 -3.14
N ARG A 169 -2.36 0.30 -2.35
CA ARG A 169 -3.06 1.27 -1.48
C ARG A 169 -3.93 0.61 -0.40
N GLU A 170 -3.31 -0.09 0.55
CA GLU A 170 -4.05 -0.63 1.70
C GLU A 170 -4.58 0.46 2.64
N GLY A 171 -3.91 1.60 2.76
CA GLY A 171 -4.36 2.71 3.61
C GLY A 171 -5.71 3.29 3.13
N PRO A 172 -5.77 3.86 1.91
CA PRO A 172 -7.01 4.36 1.31
C PRO A 172 -8.14 3.32 1.23
N ASN A 173 -9.37 3.79 1.03
CA ASN A 173 -10.54 2.92 0.96
C ASN A 173 -10.62 2.14 -0.36
N SER A 174 -10.19 2.74 -1.45
CA SER A 174 -10.17 2.12 -2.76
C SER A 174 -8.74 1.74 -3.14
N ARG A 175 -8.56 0.47 -3.53
CA ARG A 175 -7.25 -0.06 -3.92
C ARG A 175 -6.88 0.38 -5.34
N LEU A 176 -5.60 0.26 -5.69
CA LEU A 176 -5.09 0.63 -7.02
C LEU A 176 -4.86 -0.60 -7.90
N ALA A 177 -5.50 -0.62 -9.06
CA ALA A 177 -5.26 -1.58 -10.13
C ALA A 177 -4.55 -0.93 -11.32
N PHE A 178 -4.08 -1.79 -12.22
CA PHE A 178 -3.35 -1.43 -13.43
C PHE A 178 -3.88 -2.26 -14.61
N ASP A 179 -4.22 -1.60 -15.71
CA ASP A 179 -4.59 -2.24 -16.98
C ASP A 179 -3.32 -2.52 -17.79
N GLY A 180 -3.05 -3.77 -18.16
CA GLY A 180 -1.93 -4.06 -19.05
C GLY A 180 -1.51 -5.52 -19.08
N ALA A 181 -0.22 -5.73 -19.33
CA ALA A 181 0.37 -7.05 -19.41
C ALA A 181 1.65 -7.14 -18.58
N LYS A 182 1.89 -8.31 -18.00
CA LYS A 182 3.15 -8.66 -17.36
C LYS A 182 3.58 -10.07 -17.72
N VAL A 183 4.88 -10.29 -17.79
CA VAL A 183 5.51 -11.60 -17.89
C VAL A 183 6.35 -11.78 -16.63
N PHE A 184 6.19 -12.89 -15.94
CA PHE A 184 6.94 -13.15 -14.71
C PHE A 184 7.47 -14.57 -14.62
N LEU A 185 8.70 -14.67 -14.13
CA LEU A 185 9.46 -15.88 -13.93
C LEU A 185 9.63 -16.12 -12.44
N ASN A 186 9.26 -17.32 -11.98
CA ASN A 186 9.59 -17.81 -10.65
C ASN A 186 10.49 -19.04 -10.80
N LYS A 187 11.72 -18.97 -10.29
CA LYS A 187 12.70 -20.05 -10.33
C LYS A 187 13.54 -20.08 -9.06
N ASP A 188 13.33 -21.11 -8.23
CA ASP A 188 14.07 -21.30 -6.99
C ASP A 188 14.08 -20.00 -6.14
N ASN A 189 15.26 -19.39 -5.97
CA ASN A 189 15.47 -18.18 -5.19
C ASN A 189 15.39 -16.88 -6.01
N PHE A 190 15.04 -16.97 -7.29
CA PHE A 190 14.95 -15.84 -8.20
C PHE A 190 13.53 -15.61 -8.68
N LYS A 191 13.09 -14.35 -8.64
CA LYS A 191 11.85 -13.90 -9.26
C LYS A 191 12.14 -12.71 -10.17
N SER A 192 11.49 -12.65 -11.32
CA SER A 192 11.63 -11.54 -12.26
C SER A 192 10.31 -11.24 -12.92
N ASP A 193 9.91 -9.98 -12.88
CA ASP A 193 8.71 -9.46 -13.52
C ASP A 193 9.14 -8.44 -14.58
N VAL A 194 8.49 -8.46 -15.74
CA VAL A 194 8.56 -7.39 -16.76
C VAL A 194 7.15 -7.01 -17.14
N PHE A 195 6.83 -5.72 -17.16
CA PHE A 195 5.47 -5.26 -17.35
C PHE A 195 5.38 -3.95 -18.13
N TYR A 196 4.22 -3.75 -18.75
CA TYR A 196 3.78 -2.49 -19.32
C TYR A 196 2.30 -2.32 -19.01
N THR A 197 1.96 -1.22 -18.35
CA THR A 197 0.66 -1.01 -17.73
C THR A 197 0.21 0.45 -17.73
N HIS A 198 -1.07 0.64 -17.50
CA HIS A 198 -1.73 1.91 -17.31
C HIS A 198 -2.42 1.88 -15.93
N PRO A 199 -2.04 2.74 -14.98
CA PRO A 199 -2.68 2.79 -13.68
C PRO A 199 -4.13 3.26 -13.82
N VAL A 200 -5.06 2.51 -13.25
CA VAL A 200 -6.49 2.82 -13.31
C VAL A 200 -6.73 4.12 -12.53
N ALA A 201 -7.48 5.03 -13.14
CA ALA A 201 -7.94 6.25 -12.50
C ALA A 201 -9.38 6.02 -12.03
N ASN A 202 -9.56 5.82 -10.73
CA ASN A 202 -10.87 5.65 -10.14
C ASN A 202 -11.73 6.90 -10.40
N VAL A 203 -13.01 6.68 -10.71
CA VAL A 203 -13.99 7.74 -10.86
C VAL A 203 -15.15 7.48 -9.89
N PRO A 204 -15.64 8.48 -9.14
CA PRO A 204 -16.81 8.28 -8.29
C PRO A 204 -18.00 7.78 -9.11
N GLY A 205 -18.73 6.80 -8.57
CA GLY A 205 -19.83 6.13 -9.27
C GLY A 205 -19.62 4.63 -9.38
N ALA A 206 -20.33 4.01 -10.33
CA ALA A 206 -20.31 2.57 -10.54
C ALA A 206 -20.02 2.22 -12.01
N PHE A 207 -19.16 1.21 -12.21
CA PHE A 207 -18.80 0.63 -13.51
C PHE A 207 -18.34 1.66 -14.55
N ASN A 208 -17.59 2.66 -14.11
CA ASN A 208 -17.14 3.80 -14.91
C ASN A 208 -15.62 3.98 -14.93
N ASP A 209 -14.86 3.07 -14.31
CA ASP A 209 -13.39 3.12 -14.32
C ASP A 209 -12.84 2.69 -15.68
N LYS A 210 -12.49 3.69 -16.49
CA LYS A 210 -11.99 3.51 -17.86
C LYS A 210 -10.48 3.31 -17.90
N PHE A 211 -10.02 2.78 -19.03
CA PHE A 211 -8.61 2.74 -19.37
C PHE A 211 -7.99 4.14 -19.34
N ASN A 212 -6.90 4.30 -18.59
CA ASN A 212 -6.28 5.60 -18.37
C ASN A 212 -5.16 5.87 -19.39
N GLU A 213 -5.42 6.73 -20.36
CA GLU A 213 -4.43 7.11 -21.37
C GLU A 213 -3.44 8.19 -20.89
N ASN A 214 -3.69 8.80 -19.73
CA ASN A 214 -2.89 9.92 -19.21
C ASN A 214 -1.69 9.49 -18.38
N ALA A 215 -1.56 8.20 -18.07
CA ALA A 215 -0.43 7.65 -17.33
C ALA A 215 -0.03 6.28 -17.86
N LYS A 216 1.27 6.03 -17.93
CA LYS A 216 1.87 4.75 -18.34
C LYS A 216 2.96 4.39 -17.36
N LEU A 217 3.04 3.12 -17.00
CA LEU A 217 4.04 2.56 -16.11
C LEU A 217 4.58 1.26 -16.71
N TRP A 218 5.90 1.18 -16.86
CA TRP A 218 6.58 -0.01 -17.37
C TRP A 218 7.83 -0.28 -16.57
N GLY A 219 8.33 -1.50 -16.61
CA GLY A 219 9.55 -1.80 -15.88
C GLY A 219 9.90 -3.26 -15.83
N SER A 220 10.99 -3.51 -15.11
CA SER A 220 11.42 -4.83 -14.69
C SER A 220 11.74 -4.82 -13.20
N TYR A 221 11.29 -5.84 -12.48
CA TYR A 221 11.54 -6.00 -11.06
C TYR A 221 12.11 -7.38 -10.78
N ASN A 222 13.31 -7.45 -10.21
CA ASN A 222 14.03 -8.70 -9.99
C ASN A 222 14.32 -8.88 -8.50
N VAL A 223 14.02 -10.05 -7.96
CA VAL A 223 14.24 -10.40 -6.56
C VAL A 223 15.16 -11.61 -6.49
N PHE A 224 16.27 -11.47 -5.78
CA PHE A 224 17.23 -12.52 -5.47
C PHE A 224 17.14 -12.82 -3.98
N ASN A 225 16.82 -14.06 -3.63
CA ASN A 225 16.77 -14.54 -2.25
C ASN A 225 18.00 -15.41 -1.95
N ASP A 226 18.27 -15.63 -0.68
CA ASP A 226 19.42 -16.39 -0.15
C ASP A 226 20.79 -15.92 -0.69
N VAL A 227 20.95 -14.61 -0.89
CA VAL A 227 22.23 -13.98 -1.20
C VAL A 227 23.14 -14.04 0.04
N PRO A 228 24.38 -14.56 -0.07
CA PRO A 228 25.29 -14.65 1.07
C PRO A 228 25.46 -13.30 1.79
N PHE A 229 25.47 -13.32 3.12
CA PHE A 229 25.63 -12.17 4.04
C PHE A 229 24.47 -11.16 4.09
N ILE A 230 23.75 -10.93 2.99
CA ILE A 230 22.71 -9.88 2.89
C ILE A 230 21.28 -10.41 2.70
N GLN A 231 21.11 -11.72 2.60
CA GLN A 231 19.85 -12.46 2.42
C GLN A 231 19.08 -12.17 1.14
N ASN A 232 18.51 -10.97 0.97
CA ASN A 232 17.66 -10.69 -0.16
C ASN A 232 18.02 -9.35 -0.82
N VAL A 233 17.97 -9.33 -2.14
CA VAL A 233 18.26 -8.16 -2.97
C VAL A 233 17.19 -8.00 -4.03
N ASP A 234 16.63 -6.80 -4.13
CA ASP A 234 15.77 -6.41 -5.24
C ASP A 234 16.54 -5.47 -6.16
N LEU A 235 16.50 -5.69 -7.48
CA LEU A 235 17.06 -4.81 -8.52
C LEU A 235 15.98 -4.48 -9.52
N TYR A 236 15.74 -3.19 -9.77
CA TYR A 236 14.63 -2.78 -10.62
C TYR A 236 14.88 -1.53 -11.45
N TYR A 237 14.14 -1.47 -12.54
CA TYR A 237 13.99 -0.32 -13.41
C TYR A 237 12.50 -0.05 -13.61
N LEU A 238 12.07 1.20 -13.42
CA LEU A 238 10.68 1.63 -13.58
C LEU A 238 10.63 2.91 -14.43
N GLY A 239 9.91 2.86 -15.55
CA GLY A 239 9.56 4.03 -16.34
C GLY A 239 8.14 4.49 -16.06
N LEU A 240 7.97 5.80 -15.91
CA LEU A 240 6.71 6.50 -15.73
C LEU A 240 6.58 7.55 -16.83
N TRP A 241 5.41 7.61 -17.44
CA TRP A 241 5.02 8.72 -18.27
C TRP A 241 3.68 9.25 -17.79
N LYS A 242 3.57 10.56 -17.60
CA LYS A 242 2.31 11.25 -17.29
C LYS A 242 2.09 12.38 -18.29
N ARG A 243 0.86 12.49 -18.80
CA ARG A 243 0.46 13.59 -19.69
C ARG A 243 0.64 14.94 -18.99
N ASN A 244 0.27 15.00 -17.72
CA ASN A 244 0.43 16.16 -16.86
C ASN A 244 0.87 15.73 -15.45
N SER A 245 1.70 16.56 -14.83
CA SER A 245 2.21 16.41 -13.47
C SER A 245 2.52 17.81 -12.95
N ASP A 246 2.37 18.00 -11.65
CA ASP A 246 2.53 19.29 -11.01
C ASP A 246 3.63 19.16 -9.95
N PHE A 247 4.55 20.12 -9.95
CA PHE A 247 5.53 20.36 -8.91
C PHE A 247 5.45 21.83 -8.50
N ASP A 248 6.04 22.19 -7.37
CA ASP A 248 6.05 23.56 -6.90
C ASP A 248 6.66 24.50 -7.95
N GLY A 249 5.83 25.36 -8.55
CA GLY A 249 6.22 26.30 -9.60
C GLY A 249 6.30 25.76 -11.04
N THR A 250 6.00 24.47 -11.31
CA THR A 250 5.99 23.94 -12.68
C THR A 250 4.90 22.89 -12.91
N GLU A 251 4.31 22.93 -14.10
CA GLU A 251 3.34 21.95 -14.57
C GLU A 251 3.75 21.45 -15.96
N GLY A 252 3.50 20.17 -16.23
CA GLY A 252 3.57 19.65 -17.57
C GLY A 252 3.84 18.16 -17.65
N ARG A 253 4.16 17.72 -18.87
CA ARG A 253 4.40 16.31 -19.18
C ARG A 253 5.66 15.81 -18.48
N GLU A 254 5.54 14.64 -17.86
CA GLU A 254 6.63 13.96 -17.17
C GLU A 254 6.98 12.64 -17.88
N LEU A 255 8.26 12.44 -18.14
CA LEU A 255 8.86 11.17 -18.52
C LEU A 255 9.98 10.92 -17.51
N ARG A 256 9.75 9.97 -16.60
CA ARG A 256 10.66 9.64 -15.52
C ARG A 256 11.09 8.18 -15.61
N HIS A 257 12.36 7.94 -15.38
CA HIS A 257 12.95 6.63 -15.22
C HIS A 257 13.51 6.52 -13.81
N SER A 258 13.31 5.39 -13.15
CA SER A 258 13.80 5.09 -11.82
C SER A 258 14.64 3.82 -11.91
N ILE A 259 15.86 3.87 -11.40
CA ILE A 259 16.67 2.68 -11.12
C ILE A 259 16.81 2.55 -9.62
N GLY A 260 16.63 1.36 -9.08
CA GLY A 260 16.73 1.17 -7.64
C GLY A 260 17.19 -0.21 -7.24
N THR A 261 17.65 -0.26 -5.99
CA THR A 261 18.08 -1.48 -5.32
C THR A 261 17.51 -1.49 -3.91
N ARG A 262 17.14 -2.68 -3.43
CA ARG A 262 16.70 -2.90 -2.06
C ARG A 262 17.44 -4.09 -1.47
N ILE A 263 17.89 -3.99 -0.22
CA ILE A 263 18.56 -5.07 0.50
C ILE A 263 17.78 -5.30 1.79
N TRP A 264 17.26 -6.51 1.99
CA TRP A 264 16.33 -6.75 3.09
C TRP A 264 16.45 -8.13 3.73
N LYS A 265 16.11 -8.17 5.01
CA LYS A 265 16.08 -9.36 5.86
C LYS A 265 14.92 -9.23 6.85
N ASN A 266 14.10 -10.27 6.93
CA ASN A 266 12.93 -10.35 7.81
C ASN A 266 12.89 -11.64 8.65
N LYS A 267 14.05 -12.27 8.87
CA LYS A 267 14.18 -13.53 9.62
C LYS A 267 15.08 -13.36 10.84
N GLY A 268 14.60 -13.85 11.98
CA GLY A 268 15.31 -13.80 13.27
C GLY A 268 15.12 -12.45 13.97
N SER A 269 15.95 -12.18 14.99
CA SER A 269 15.81 -11.00 15.85
C SER A 269 16.21 -9.69 15.17
N TRP A 270 17.23 -9.72 14.31
CA TRP A 270 17.71 -8.56 13.56
C TRP A 270 17.11 -8.52 12.17
N ASN A 271 16.28 -7.52 11.90
CA ASN A 271 15.67 -7.27 10.59
C ASN A 271 16.13 -5.93 10.02
N TYR A 272 16.21 -5.85 8.70
CA TYR A 272 16.55 -4.62 8.01
C TYR A 272 15.91 -4.56 6.62
N ASP A 273 15.73 -3.35 6.12
CA ASP A 273 15.24 -3.02 4.79
C ASP A 273 15.87 -1.68 4.39
N PHE A 274 16.84 -1.74 3.48
CA PHE A 274 17.54 -0.59 2.93
C PHE A 274 17.18 -0.45 1.46
N GLU A 275 16.72 0.72 1.03
CA GLU A 275 16.31 0.96 -0.35
C GLU A 275 16.88 2.27 -0.88
N ALA A 276 17.44 2.24 -2.09
CA ALA A 276 17.98 3.41 -2.77
C ALA A 276 17.41 3.49 -4.18
N VAL A 277 16.96 4.68 -4.56
CA VAL A 277 16.35 4.94 -5.88
C VAL A 277 16.95 6.20 -6.46
N PHE A 278 17.36 6.12 -7.72
CA PHE A 278 17.76 7.27 -8.52
C PHE A 278 16.80 7.45 -9.68
N GLN A 279 16.32 8.67 -9.86
CA GLN A 279 15.35 9.03 -10.89
C GLN A 279 15.96 10.03 -11.86
N PHE A 280 15.73 9.81 -13.15
CA PHE A 280 16.20 10.67 -14.23
C PHE A 280 15.17 10.77 -15.36
N GLY A 281 15.21 11.84 -16.14
CA GLY A 281 14.31 11.99 -17.29
C GLY A 281 14.02 13.45 -17.61
N LYS A 282 12.77 13.75 -17.97
CA LYS A 282 12.32 15.10 -18.27
C LYS A 282 10.96 15.41 -17.68
N HIS A 283 10.77 16.65 -17.23
CA HIS A 283 9.49 17.22 -16.86
C HIS A 283 9.34 18.58 -17.55
N ALA A 284 8.23 18.83 -18.24
CA ALA A 284 7.99 20.07 -19.01
C ALA A 284 9.13 20.46 -20.00
N GLY A 285 9.93 19.49 -20.46
CA GLY A 285 11.10 19.71 -21.33
C GLY A 285 12.44 19.87 -20.59
N THR A 286 12.37 20.07 -19.28
CA THR A 286 13.45 20.33 -18.33
C THR A 286 14.07 19.03 -17.81
N SER A 287 15.37 19.03 -17.47
CA SER A 287 16.07 17.84 -16.97
C SER A 287 15.60 17.48 -15.56
N LEU A 288 15.26 16.21 -15.34
CA LEU A 288 14.85 15.68 -14.03
C LEU A 288 15.95 14.79 -13.46
N ARG A 289 16.34 15.01 -12.21
CA ARG A 289 17.30 14.20 -11.44
C ARG A 289 16.95 14.22 -9.95
N ALA A 290 16.37 13.15 -9.46
CA ALA A 290 15.92 13.01 -8.08
C ALA A 290 16.39 11.69 -7.48
N TYR A 291 16.34 11.55 -6.16
CA TYR A 291 16.71 10.32 -5.49
C TYR A 291 16.01 10.17 -4.14
N THR A 292 15.97 8.94 -3.65
CA THR A 292 15.65 8.67 -2.25
C THR A 292 16.56 7.59 -1.70
N LEU A 293 16.84 7.67 -0.41
CA LEU A 293 17.44 6.63 0.41
C LEU A 293 16.49 6.34 1.57
N SER A 294 16.26 5.08 1.86
CA SER A 294 15.45 4.62 2.98
C SER A 294 16.21 3.57 3.77
N SER A 295 16.09 3.68 5.09
CA SER A 295 16.63 2.72 6.05
C SER A 295 15.57 2.38 7.06
N ASN A 296 15.24 1.10 7.18
CA ASN A 296 14.40 0.57 8.25
C ASN A 296 15.16 -0.59 8.91
N SER A 297 15.53 -0.44 10.18
CA SER A 297 16.22 -1.47 10.95
C SER A 297 15.48 -1.75 12.24
N SER A 298 15.38 -3.02 12.62
CA SER A 298 14.75 -3.39 13.89
C SER A 298 15.41 -4.57 14.58
N TYR A 299 15.26 -4.60 15.91
CA TYR A 299 15.72 -5.68 16.76
C TYR A 299 14.64 -6.15 17.73
N THR A 300 14.31 -7.44 17.68
CA THR A 300 13.35 -8.09 18.57
C THR A 300 14.07 -8.83 19.70
N PHE A 301 13.76 -8.45 20.95
CA PHE A 301 14.25 -9.14 22.14
C PHE A 301 13.39 -10.36 22.47
N GLN A 302 13.67 -11.50 21.82
CA GLN A 302 12.83 -12.72 21.88
C GLN A 302 12.68 -13.31 23.29
N ASP A 303 13.69 -13.14 24.14
CA ASP A 303 13.74 -13.71 25.50
C ASP A 303 13.25 -12.74 26.60
N VAL A 304 12.77 -11.56 26.20
CA VAL A 304 12.23 -10.55 27.12
C VAL A 304 10.69 -10.62 27.09
N LYS A 305 10.05 -10.43 28.25
CA LYS A 305 8.58 -10.40 28.35
C LYS A 305 8.01 -9.37 27.36
N LEU A 306 6.95 -9.74 26.65
CA LEU A 306 6.31 -8.97 25.57
C LEU A 306 7.12 -8.87 24.26
N GLN A 307 8.27 -9.55 24.16
CA GLN A 307 9.11 -9.62 22.96
C GLN A 307 9.29 -8.26 22.27
N PRO A 308 9.76 -7.22 22.99
CA PRO A 308 9.80 -5.87 22.45
C PRO A 308 10.64 -5.83 21.18
N THR A 309 10.14 -5.12 20.16
CA THR A 309 10.87 -4.85 18.93
C THR A 309 11.15 -3.36 18.85
N LEU A 310 12.44 -3.00 18.91
CA LEU A 310 12.86 -1.61 18.71
C LEU A 310 13.16 -1.40 17.23
N GLY A 311 12.58 -0.36 16.64
CA GLY A 311 12.76 0.00 15.24
C GLY A 311 13.30 1.43 15.09
N LEU A 312 14.03 1.65 14.00
CA LEU A 312 14.37 2.98 13.50
C LEU A 312 14.18 3.00 11.99
N LYS A 313 13.29 3.88 11.55
CA LYS A 313 13.08 4.23 10.14
C LYS A 313 13.63 5.64 9.89
N THR A 314 14.18 5.85 8.71
CA THR A 314 14.72 7.14 8.28
C THR A 314 14.76 7.18 6.77
N GLU A 315 14.29 8.30 6.25
CA GLU A 315 14.26 8.59 4.84
C GLU A 315 15.04 9.85 4.53
N LEU A 316 15.62 9.86 3.34
CA LEU A 316 16.12 11.05 2.69
C LEU A 316 15.50 11.06 1.31
N ILE A 317 14.72 12.09 1.01
CA ILE A 317 13.96 12.20 -0.23
C ILE A 317 14.22 13.56 -0.85
N SER A 318 14.80 13.57 -2.04
CA SER A 318 15.22 14.81 -2.68
C SER A 318 14.03 15.72 -3.03
N GLY A 319 14.31 17.02 -2.94
CA GLY A 319 13.44 18.11 -3.35
C GLY A 319 14.21 19.10 -4.20
N ASP A 320 13.48 19.93 -4.94
CA ASP A 320 14.05 20.91 -5.84
C ASP A 320 14.80 22.02 -5.10
N LYS A 321 15.98 22.40 -5.61
CA LYS A 321 16.83 23.39 -4.94
C LYS A 321 16.64 24.79 -5.48
N HIS A 322 16.25 24.93 -6.75
CA HIS A 322 16.23 26.20 -7.46
C HIS A 322 15.16 26.16 -8.56
N ALA A 323 14.08 26.91 -8.36
CA ALA A 323 12.98 26.94 -9.33
C ALA A 323 13.37 27.50 -10.72
N ASP A 324 14.51 28.19 -10.85
CA ASP A 324 14.95 28.92 -12.04
C ASP A 324 16.16 28.30 -12.78
N ASP A 325 16.62 27.11 -12.38
CA ASP A 325 17.84 26.51 -12.95
C ASP A 325 17.59 25.53 -14.12
N ASN A 326 16.34 25.41 -14.58
CA ASN A 326 15.89 24.41 -15.54
C ASN A 326 16.29 22.98 -15.13
N ARG A 327 16.05 22.62 -13.87
CA ARG A 327 16.09 21.24 -13.37
C ARG A 327 14.92 20.96 -12.45
N ILE A 328 14.59 19.68 -12.31
CA ILE A 328 13.65 19.19 -11.29
C ILE A 328 14.35 18.13 -10.48
N GLN A 329 14.49 18.39 -9.18
CA GLN A 329 15.10 17.47 -8.22
C GLN A 329 14.12 16.86 -7.24
N THR A 330 12.83 17.19 -7.36
CA THR A 330 11.76 16.58 -6.56
C THR A 330 11.58 15.10 -6.94
N PHE A 331 11.72 14.25 -5.93
CA PHE A 331 11.42 12.83 -6.04
C PHE A 331 9.92 12.61 -6.28
N ASN A 332 9.58 11.55 -6.99
CA ASN A 332 8.20 11.14 -7.22
C ASN A 332 8.07 9.66 -6.84
N PRO A 333 7.25 9.30 -5.84
CA PRO A 333 7.08 7.91 -5.40
C PRO A 333 6.25 7.05 -6.36
N LEU A 334 5.82 7.58 -7.50
CA LEU A 334 5.00 6.89 -8.51
C LEU A 334 3.61 6.54 -7.97
N TYR A 335 3.45 5.33 -7.42
CA TYR A 335 2.18 4.77 -6.93
C TYR A 335 2.37 4.11 -5.56
N PRO A 336 2.71 4.87 -4.51
CA PRO A 336 2.99 4.32 -3.18
C PRO A 336 1.72 3.78 -2.49
N ARG A 337 1.93 3.06 -1.39
CA ARG A 337 0.85 2.52 -0.52
C ARG A 337 -0.06 3.56 0.16
N GLY A 338 0.21 4.86 0.03
CA GLY A 338 -0.49 5.95 0.72
C GLY A 338 0.05 6.19 2.14
N ALA A 339 -0.18 5.24 3.06
CA ALA A 339 0.32 5.24 4.43
C ALA A 339 1.85 5.00 4.49
N TYR A 340 2.63 5.96 3.99
CA TYR A 340 4.06 5.81 3.75
C TYR A 340 4.88 5.89 5.04
N PHE A 341 4.69 6.97 5.81
CA PHE A 341 5.39 7.30 7.07
C PHE A 341 4.64 6.89 8.34
N GLY A 342 3.54 6.18 8.19
CA GLY A 342 2.66 5.85 9.32
C GLY A 342 1.22 5.74 8.86
N LEU A 343 0.33 5.54 9.82
CA LEU A 343 -1.09 5.30 9.60
C LEU A 343 -1.79 6.53 9.00
N VAL A 344 -1.30 7.72 9.38
CA VAL A 344 -1.76 9.01 8.85
C VAL A 344 -1.05 9.30 7.53
N ALA A 345 -1.79 9.22 6.43
CA ALA A 345 -1.29 9.42 5.07
C ALA A 345 -1.37 10.90 4.60
N LEU A 346 -1.05 11.87 5.48
CA LEU A 346 -1.10 13.29 5.14
C LEU A 346 0.09 13.73 4.29
N ILE A 347 1.29 13.29 4.64
CA ILE A 347 2.54 13.70 4.01
C ILE A 347 3.00 12.62 3.02
N GLY A 348 3.27 13.05 1.80
CA GLY A 348 3.86 12.23 0.74
C GLY A 348 5.38 12.25 0.76
N PRO A 349 6.02 11.19 0.27
CA PRO A 349 7.48 11.09 0.25
C PRO A 349 8.08 11.91 -0.89
N SER A 350 8.14 13.22 -0.71
CA SER A 350 8.79 14.17 -1.62
C SER A 350 9.35 15.35 -0.84
N ASN A 351 10.57 15.79 -1.17
CA ASN A 351 11.22 16.93 -0.52
C ASN A 351 11.29 16.84 1.02
N LEU A 352 11.68 15.71 1.58
CA LEU A 352 11.77 15.58 3.04
C LEU A 352 12.85 14.61 3.51
N TYR A 353 13.20 14.74 4.77
CA TYR A 353 13.86 13.69 5.53
C TYR A 353 13.23 13.61 6.91
N ASP A 354 13.39 12.46 7.56
CA ASP A 354 12.77 12.17 8.84
C ASP A 354 13.63 11.32 9.76
N ILE A 355 13.19 11.20 11.01
CA ILE A 355 13.71 10.22 11.97
C ILE A 355 12.49 9.62 12.66
N HIS A 356 12.32 8.30 12.51
CA HIS A 356 11.11 7.61 12.92
C HIS A 356 11.43 6.38 13.79
N PRO A 357 11.76 6.58 15.08
CA PRO A 357 11.83 5.49 16.06
C PRO A 357 10.48 4.82 16.30
N SER A 358 10.48 3.51 16.54
CA SER A 358 9.29 2.74 16.89
C SER A 358 9.55 1.67 17.95
N LEU A 359 8.49 1.27 18.63
CA LEU A 359 8.44 0.15 19.58
C LEU A 359 7.18 -0.68 19.31
N ASP A 360 7.37 -1.97 19.09
CA ASP A 360 6.28 -2.95 19.04
C ASP A 360 6.36 -3.92 20.21
N LEU A 361 5.22 -4.24 20.83
CA LEU A 361 5.07 -5.16 21.95
C LEU A 361 4.05 -6.25 21.62
N ALA A 362 4.46 -7.51 21.74
CA ALA A 362 3.56 -8.67 21.68
C ALA A 362 2.87 -8.85 23.04
N LEU A 363 1.75 -8.16 23.27
CA LEU A 363 0.99 -8.23 24.52
C LEU A 363 0.47 -9.65 24.78
N THR A 364 -0.02 -10.31 23.73
CA THR A 364 -0.34 -11.73 23.68
C THR A 364 -0.03 -12.27 22.27
N LYS A 365 -0.21 -13.57 22.03
CA LYS A 365 -0.07 -14.16 20.68
C LYS A 365 -1.00 -13.56 19.60
N ASN A 366 -2.09 -12.91 20.02
CA ASN A 366 -3.13 -12.38 19.15
C ASN A 366 -3.34 -10.87 19.35
N LEU A 367 -2.56 -10.23 20.22
CA LEU A 367 -2.72 -8.82 20.59
C LEU A 367 -1.36 -8.14 20.58
N ASN A 368 -1.19 -7.18 19.69
CA ASN A 368 0.04 -6.40 19.56
C ASN A 368 -0.25 -4.92 19.85
N PHE A 369 0.74 -4.24 20.42
CA PHE A 369 0.73 -2.79 20.60
C PHE A 369 1.95 -2.18 19.92
N GLY A 370 1.72 -1.21 19.06
CA GLY A 370 2.76 -0.43 18.40
C GLY A 370 2.69 1.03 18.84
N ILE A 371 3.86 1.67 18.95
CA ILE A 371 4.00 3.11 19.12
C ILE A 371 5.19 3.59 18.29
N ASP A 372 5.04 4.74 17.66
CA ASP A 372 6.07 5.35 16.82
C ASP A 372 6.05 6.87 16.96
N TYR A 373 7.19 7.49 16.71
CA TYR A 373 7.34 8.95 16.77
C TYR A 373 8.14 9.43 15.58
N ASP A 374 7.50 10.15 14.67
CA ASP A 374 8.11 10.63 13.43
C ASP A 374 8.39 12.14 13.52
N MET A 375 9.53 12.58 12.99
CA MET A 375 9.97 13.97 13.00
C MET A 375 10.36 14.37 11.60
N PHE A 376 9.69 15.37 11.03
CA PHE A 376 9.78 15.69 9.61
C PHE A 376 10.44 17.04 9.34
N TRP A 377 11.35 17.07 8.37
CA TRP A 377 11.92 18.30 7.83
C TRP A 377 11.90 18.29 6.32
N ARG A 378 11.73 19.47 5.71
CA ARG A 378 11.93 19.66 4.29
C ARG A 378 13.39 19.46 3.94
N TRP A 379 13.64 18.65 2.91
CA TRP A 379 15.00 18.42 2.39
C TRP A 379 15.57 19.69 1.75
N SER A 380 14.73 20.41 1.00
CA SER A 380 14.99 21.71 0.42
C SER A 380 13.92 22.70 0.86
N ILE A 381 14.34 23.86 1.34
CA ILE A 381 13.43 24.95 1.70
C ILE A 381 12.81 25.65 0.48
N ASN A 382 13.36 25.42 -0.72
CA ASN A 382 12.92 26.06 -1.97
C ASN A 382 11.88 25.22 -2.73
N ASP A 383 11.49 24.06 -2.20
CA ASP A 383 10.48 23.18 -2.77
C ASP A 383 9.36 22.96 -1.74
N GLY A 384 8.22 22.52 -2.24
CA GLY A 384 6.98 22.36 -1.48
C GLY A 384 6.93 21.11 -0.63
N LEU A 385 5.84 21.02 0.13
CA LEU A 385 5.38 19.80 0.80
C LEU A 385 4.28 19.17 -0.05
N TYR A 386 4.34 17.86 -0.24
CA TYR A 386 3.43 17.14 -1.13
C TYR A 386 2.64 16.08 -0.36
N ALA A 387 1.46 15.74 -0.86
CA ALA A 387 0.68 14.59 -0.44
C ALA A 387 1.18 13.30 -1.13
N PRO A 388 0.79 12.09 -0.67
CA PRO A 388 1.27 10.82 -1.25
C PRO A 388 0.98 10.62 -2.75
N ASN A 389 -0.01 11.33 -3.30
CA ASN A 389 -0.37 11.33 -4.73
C ASN A 389 0.39 12.39 -5.56
N MET A 390 1.39 13.06 -4.98
CA MET A 390 2.13 14.19 -5.55
C MET A 390 1.35 15.50 -5.68
N GLN A 391 0.18 15.63 -5.04
CA GLN A 391 -0.47 16.94 -4.94
C GLN A 391 0.38 17.87 -4.06
N LEU A 392 0.67 19.08 -4.54
CA LEU A 392 1.28 20.13 -3.73
C LEU A 392 0.32 20.54 -2.61
N LEU A 393 0.75 20.39 -1.35
CA LEU A 393 0.00 20.83 -0.17
C LEU A 393 0.33 22.28 0.15
N TYR A 394 1.62 22.59 0.25
CA TYR A 394 2.12 23.92 0.54
C TYR A 394 3.35 24.20 -0.31
N SER A 395 3.40 25.37 -0.93
CA SER A 395 4.60 25.84 -1.62
C SER A 395 5.72 26.10 -0.62
N GLY A 396 6.96 25.89 -1.05
CA GLY A 396 8.13 26.26 -0.29
C GLY A 396 8.50 27.75 -0.41
N GLN A 397 7.88 28.45 -1.35
CA GLN A 397 8.17 29.85 -1.64
C GLN A 397 7.76 30.77 -0.48
N GLY A 398 8.59 31.78 -0.20
CA GLY A 398 8.29 32.79 0.81
C GLY A 398 8.53 32.38 2.26
N THR A 399 9.07 31.18 2.53
CA THR A 399 9.43 30.72 3.88
C THR A 399 10.80 30.04 3.91
N ASN A 400 11.56 30.30 4.97
CA ASN A 400 12.85 29.67 5.22
C ASN A 400 12.80 28.52 6.23
N LYS A 401 11.60 28.09 6.66
CA LYS A 401 11.43 27.07 7.70
C LYS A 401 11.50 25.68 7.11
N SER A 402 12.43 24.85 7.57
CA SER A 402 12.51 23.45 7.14
C SER A 402 11.63 22.52 7.97
N PHE A 403 11.42 22.80 9.26
CA PHE A 403 10.74 21.86 10.16
C PHE A 403 9.23 21.80 9.89
N ILE A 404 8.75 20.63 9.46
CA ILE A 404 7.35 20.37 9.09
C ILE A 404 6.54 20.08 10.35
N GLY A 405 7.03 19.23 11.25
CA GLY A 405 6.34 18.87 12.49
C GLY A 405 6.76 17.51 13.03
N THR A 406 6.03 17.03 14.04
CA THR A 406 6.23 15.69 14.61
C THR A 406 4.92 14.93 14.71
N GLN A 407 4.96 13.61 14.60
CA GLN A 407 3.81 12.75 14.67
C GLN A 407 4.03 11.64 15.69
N LEU A 408 3.22 11.60 16.75
CA LEU A 408 3.12 10.45 17.64
C LEU A 408 2.02 9.53 17.10
N GLY A 409 2.38 8.29 16.77
CA GLY A 409 1.47 7.24 16.31
C GLY A 409 1.37 6.11 17.33
N SER A 410 0.20 5.50 17.44
CA SER A 410 0.02 4.25 18.19
C SER A 410 -1.08 3.39 17.58
N ASN A 411 -0.94 2.07 17.72
CA ASN A 411 -1.93 1.10 17.29
C ASN A 411 -2.04 -0.07 18.27
N ILE A 412 -3.25 -0.63 18.36
CA ILE A 412 -3.53 -1.92 18.99
C ILE A 412 -4.14 -2.81 17.93
N GLU A 413 -3.47 -3.91 17.62
CA GLU A 413 -3.90 -4.92 16.66
C GLU A 413 -4.36 -6.18 17.40
N TYR A 414 -5.59 -6.61 17.16
CA TYR A 414 -6.17 -7.80 17.76
C TYR A 414 -6.73 -8.74 16.69
N ASP A 415 -6.10 -9.91 16.56
CA ASP A 415 -6.47 -10.98 15.63
C ASP A 415 -7.04 -12.17 16.41
N PRO A 416 -8.33 -12.18 16.79
CA PRO A 416 -8.93 -13.29 17.53
C PRO A 416 -8.77 -14.63 16.80
N ASN A 417 -8.82 -14.60 15.46
CA ASN A 417 -8.61 -15.75 14.59
C ASN A 417 -8.14 -15.28 13.21
N PRO A 418 -7.76 -16.19 12.29
CA PRO A 418 -7.19 -15.83 10.99
C PRO A 418 -8.12 -15.07 10.03
N TYR A 419 -9.43 -15.10 10.27
CA TYR A 419 -10.45 -14.49 9.41
C TYR A 419 -10.78 -13.07 9.83
N LEU A 420 -10.59 -12.72 11.10
CA LEU A 420 -11.09 -11.49 11.71
C LEU A 420 -9.94 -10.73 12.37
N SER A 421 -9.79 -9.46 12.01
CA SER A 421 -8.82 -8.55 12.60
C SER A 421 -9.48 -7.25 13.05
N PHE A 422 -9.06 -6.75 14.20
CA PHE A 422 -9.45 -5.45 14.73
C PHE A 422 -8.21 -4.59 14.93
N VAL A 423 -8.27 -3.33 14.51
CA VAL A 423 -7.19 -2.36 14.70
C VAL A 423 -7.76 -1.09 15.30
N LEU A 424 -7.23 -0.66 16.44
CA LEU A 424 -7.46 0.68 16.97
C LEU A 424 -6.20 1.50 16.72
N GLU A 425 -6.35 2.64 16.09
CA GLU A 425 -5.26 3.52 15.66
C GLU A 425 -5.48 4.92 16.22
N GLY A 426 -4.41 5.58 16.65
CA GLY A 426 -4.44 6.96 17.11
C GLY A 426 -3.16 7.68 16.75
N SER A 427 -3.27 8.92 16.29
CA SER A 427 -2.13 9.75 15.99
C SER A 427 -2.37 11.22 16.30
N TRP A 428 -1.33 11.84 16.85
CA TRP A 428 -1.27 13.27 17.13
C TRP A 428 -0.11 13.88 16.35
N PHE A 429 -0.39 14.90 15.54
CA PHE A 429 0.61 15.62 14.77
C PHE A 429 0.75 17.05 15.29
N ASP A 430 1.94 17.38 15.80
CA ASP A 430 2.32 18.73 16.22
C ASP A 430 2.84 19.52 15.02
N ALA A 431 2.14 20.60 14.66
CA ALA A 431 2.51 21.41 13.52
C ALA A 431 3.82 22.19 13.78
N GLY A 432 4.81 21.98 12.91
CA GLY A 432 6.09 22.66 12.95
C GLY A 432 6.05 24.08 12.39
N ALA A 433 7.21 24.74 12.40
CA ALA A 433 7.33 26.13 12.00
C ALA A 433 6.95 26.37 10.52
N PHE A 434 7.21 25.41 9.63
CA PHE A 434 6.84 25.53 8.22
C PHE A 434 5.32 25.57 8.03
N LEU A 435 4.58 24.64 8.64
CA LEU A 435 3.11 24.59 8.50
C LEU A 435 2.42 25.82 9.12
N LYS A 436 3.00 26.37 10.19
CA LYS A 436 2.54 27.61 10.85
C LYS A 436 2.79 28.87 10.03
N GLU A 437 3.74 28.85 9.09
CA GLU A 437 3.97 29.96 8.15
C GLU A 437 3.23 29.78 6.83
N ALA A 438 3.12 28.54 6.33
CA ALA A 438 2.55 28.24 5.02
C ALA A 438 1.03 28.08 5.02
N GLY A 439 0.41 27.81 6.18
CA GLY A 439 -1.04 27.62 6.34
C GLY A 439 -1.51 27.98 7.75
N THR A 440 -2.64 27.41 8.18
CA THR A 440 -3.17 27.67 9.54
C THR A 440 -2.27 27.06 10.64
N GLY A 441 -1.61 25.93 10.35
CA GLY A 441 -0.61 25.32 11.22
C GLY A 441 -1.14 24.85 12.58
N LYS A 442 -2.37 24.33 12.62
CA LYS A 442 -2.93 23.68 13.82
C LYS A 442 -2.42 22.25 13.95
N ASP A 443 -2.36 21.77 15.18
CA ASP A 443 -2.08 20.37 15.47
C ASP A 443 -3.24 19.50 15.00
N TYR A 444 -2.92 18.33 14.45
CA TYR A 444 -3.90 17.42 13.85
C TYR A 444 -4.06 16.17 14.70
N LEU A 445 -5.31 15.74 14.89
CA LEU A 445 -5.64 14.48 15.56
C LEU A 445 -6.29 13.54 14.55
N TYR A 446 -5.87 12.28 14.57
CA TYR A 446 -6.50 11.17 13.87
C TYR A 446 -6.75 10.04 14.84
N ALA A 447 -7.93 9.44 14.77
CA ALA A 447 -8.22 8.17 15.43
C ALA A 447 -9.07 7.31 14.49
N ALA A 448 -8.77 6.02 14.44
CA ALA A 448 -9.55 5.08 13.65
C ALA A 448 -9.77 3.75 14.36
N PHE A 449 -10.95 3.19 14.15
CA PHE A 449 -11.23 1.81 14.49
C PHE A 449 -11.56 1.02 13.22
N THR A 450 -10.76 0.00 12.94
CA THR A 450 -10.90 -0.88 11.79
C THR A 450 -11.34 -2.26 12.23
N ALA A 451 -12.37 -2.81 11.59
CA ALA A 451 -12.73 -4.21 11.66
C ALA A 451 -12.64 -4.81 10.25
N GLN A 452 -11.95 -5.94 10.10
CA GLN A 452 -11.76 -6.58 8.80
C GLN A 452 -12.04 -8.08 8.88
N LEU A 453 -12.86 -8.57 7.94
CA LEU A 453 -13.20 -9.99 7.76
C LEU A 453 -12.68 -10.46 6.40
N LYS A 454 -11.95 -11.57 6.38
CA LYS A 454 -11.42 -12.22 5.18
C LYS A 454 -11.93 -13.65 5.11
N PHE A 455 -12.28 -14.13 3.92
CA PHE A 455 -12.77 -15.49 3.72
C PHE A 455 -12.57 -15.98 2.29
#